data_AF-A0A7S1RRQ9-F1
#
_entry.id   AF-A0A7S1RRQ9-F1
#
_cell.length_a   1.000
_cell.length_b   1.000
_cell.length_c   1.000
_cell.angle_alpha   90.00
_cell.angle_beta   90.00
_cell.angle_gamma   90.00
#
_symmetry.space_group_name_H-M   'P 1'
#
loop_
_entity.id
_entity.type
_entity.pdbx_description
1 polymer ?
#
loop_
_entity_poly.entity_id
_entity_poly.type
_entity_poly.pdbx_seq_one_letter_code
_entity_poly.pdbx_strand_id
1 'polypeptide(L)'
;SPLTPGSRVALKGGRSRRWCTSEPQGGRVACDRDSAGPGETFEVVDAGGGKIALRGGRLGHRQYCADYRRGMACNSSRLGDRERFEVQVLSREGQPTVVALRGS
;
A
#
# COMPACT_ATOMS: atom_id res chain seq x y z
N SER A 1 5.91 -2.15 13.68
CA SER A 1 5.76 -1.35 12.44
C SER A 1 4.32 -0.87 12.36
N PRO A 2 4.01 0.34 11.86
CA PRO A 2 2.61 0.76 11.63
C PRO A 2 1.89 -0.08 10.56
N LEU A 3 2.62 -0.90 9.81
CA LEU A 3 2.08 -1.87 8.85
C LEU A 3 2.09 -3.28 9.45
N THR A 4 1.05 -3.59 10.23
CA THR A 4 0.89 -4.92 10.86
C THR A 4 -0.08 -5.77 10.04
N PRO A 5 0.22 -7.04 9.71
CA PRO A 5 -0.72 -7.94 9.05
C PRO A 5 -2.09 -7.98 9.75
N GLY A 6 -3.17 -7.96 8.96
CA GLY A 6 -4.55 -7.90 9.44
C GLY A 6 -5.08 -6.47 9.69
N SER A 7 -4.20 -5.46 9.72
CA SER A 7 -4.61 -4.07 9.86
C SER A 7 -5.07 -3.46 8.52
N ARG A 8 -5.85 -2.37 8.62
CA ARG A 8 -6.13 -1.47 7.50
C ARG A 8 -5.43 -0.14 7.71
N VAL A 9 -4.79 0.34 6.66
CA VAL A 9 -4.01 1.57 6.70
C VAL A 9 -4.38 2.48 5.54
N ALA A 10 -4.33 3.79 5.77
CA ALA A 10 -4.36 4.78 4.70
C ALA A 10 -2.92 5.22 4.40
N LEU A 11 -2.58 5.31 3.12
CA LEU A 11 -1.26 5.79 2.68
C LEU A 11 -1.38 7.22 2.18
N LYS A 12 -0.44 8.08 2.56
CA LYS A 12 -0.37 9.47 2.09
C LYS A 12 0.89 9.66 1.26
N GLY A 13 0.73 10.10 0.01
CA GLY A 13 1.84 10.25 -0.92
C GLY A 13 2.80 11.36 -0.48
N GLY A 14 4.10 11.10 -0.55
CA GLY A 14 5.14 12.09 -0.20
C GLY A 14 5.13 13.32 -1.11
N ARG A 15 4.93 13.12 -2.43
CA ARG A 15 4.93 14.19 -3.45
C ARG A 15 3.67 15.05 -3.40
N SER A 16 2.50 14.43 -3.54
CA SER A 16 1.22 15.15 -3.60
C SER A 16 0.71 15.58 -2.23
N ARG A 17 1.21 14.96 -1.14
CA ARG A 17 0.68 15.12 0.21
C ARG A 17 -0.82 14.82 0.28
N ARG A 18 -1.31 13.91 -0.58
CA ARG A 18 -2.71 13.47 -0.67
C ARG A 18 -2.83 11.96 -0.43
N TRP A 19 -4.03 11.52 -0.07
CA TRP A 19 -4.32 10.14 0.25
C TRP A 19 -4.35 9.27 -1.00
N CYS A 20 -3.86 8.03 -0.83
CA CYS A 20 -3.74 7.06 -1.90
C CYS A 20 -4.94 6.12 -1.95
N THR A 21 -5.31 5.72 -3.14
CA THR A 21 -6.42 4.82 -3.44
C THR A 21 -6.00 3.83 -4.52
N SER A 22 -6.59 2.64 -4.54
CA SER A 22 -6.50 1.73 -5.68
C SER A 22 -7.66 2.02 -6.64
N GLU A 23 -7.35 2.54 -7.82
CA GLU A 23 -8.36 2.87 -8.83
C GLU A 23 -9.10 1.62 -9.34
N PRO A 24 -10.42 1.71 -9.57
CA PRO A 24 -11.21 0.56 -10.00
C PRO A 24 -10.78 0.05 -11.39
N GLN A 25 -10.40 0.95 -12.30
CA GLN A 25 -9.87 0.56 -13.61
C GLN A 25 -8.39 0.19 -13.50
N GLY A 26 -8.09 -1.11 -13.63
CA GLY A 26 -6.72 -1.60 -13.70
C GLY A 26 -5.92 -1.56 -12.39
N GLY A 27 -6.53 -1.11 -11.27
CA GLY A 27 -5.94 -1.19 -9.94
C GLY A 27 -4.86 -0.16 -9.64
N ARG A 28 -4.59 0.81 -10.52
CA ARG A 28 -3.50 1.78 -10.36
C ARG A 28 -3.58 2.48 -9.00
N VAL A 29 -2.45 2.59 -8.29
CA VAL A 29 -2.40 3.38 -7.06
C VAL A 29 -2.20 4.85 -7.40
N ALA A 30 -3.20 5.68 -7.06
CA ALA A 30 -3.17 7.13 -7.25
C ALA A 30 -3.25 7.83 -5.90
N CYS A 31 -2.43 8.85 -5.68
CA CYS A 31 -2.39 9.63 -4.43
C CYS A 31 -2.90 11.04 -4.68
N ASP A 32 -4.21 11.16 -4.87
CA ASP A 32 -4.90 12.37 -5.29
C ASP A 32 -6.22 12.61 -4.54
N ARG A 33 -6.41 11.96 -3.38
CA ARG A 33 -7.61 12.10 -2.57
C ARG A 33 -7.38 13.04 -1.40
N ASP A 34 -8.36 13.91 -1.13
CA ASP A 34 -8.24 14.92 -0.09
C ASP A 34 -8.58 14.36 1.30
N SER A 35 -9.36 13.29 1.37
CA SER A 35 -9.70 12.56 2.60
C SER A 35 -9.41 11.06 2.48
N ALA A 36 -9.20 10.41 3.62
CA ALA A 36 -9.09 8.97 3.72
C ALA A 36 -10.46 8.38 4.08
N GLY A 37 -11.08 7.67 3.14
CA GLY A 37 -12.29 6.89 3.36
C GLY A 37 -12.05 5.39 3.15
N PRO A 38 -13.10 4.56 3.14
CA PRO A 38 -12.99 3.12 2.92
C PRO A 38 -12.23 2.74 1.63
N GLY A 39 -12.35 3.54 0.56
CA GLY A 39 -11.66 3.33 -0.71
C GLY A 39 -10.18 3.69 -0.69
N GLU A 40 -9.76 4.57 0.20
CA GLU A 40 -8.39 5.07 0.38
C GLU A 40 -7.61 4.28 1.45
N THR A 41 -8.10 3.08 1.78
CA THR A 41 -7.43 2.16 2.69
C THR A 41 -6.85 0.96 1.94
N PHE A 42 -5.87 0.33 2.57
CA PHE A 42 -5.22 -0.89 2.11
C PHE A 42 -5.18 -1.87 3.27
N GLU A 43 -5.50 -3.12 3.01
CA GLU A 43 -5.31 -4.21 3.95
C GLU A 43 -3.84 -4.66 3.89
N VAL A 44 -3.22 -4.77 5.05
CA VAL A 44 -1.87 -5.31 5.20
C VAL A 44 -1.98 -6.82 5.39
N VAL A 45 -1.30 -7.60 4.56
CA VAL A 45 -1.36 -9.07 4.56
C VAL A 45 0.04 -9.61 4.82
N ASP A 46 0.15 -10.67 5.61
CA ASP A 46 1.41 -11.41 5.76
C ASP A 46 1.76 -12.09 4.43
N ALA A 47 2.95 -11.82 3.90
CA ALA A 47 3.42 -12.40 2.66
C ALA A 47 4.55 -13.42 2.84
N GLY A 48 4.88 -13.77 4.10
CA GLY A 48 5.95 -14.69 4.48
C GLY A 48 7.34 -14.04 4.46
N GLY A 49 8.30 -14.71 5.12
CA GLY A 49 9.71 -14.28 5.10
C GLY A 49 9.97 -12.89 5.68
N GLY A 50 9.11 -12.40 6.59
CA GLY A 50 9.21 -11.06 7.18
C GLY A 50 8.74 -9.93 6.26
N LYS A 51 8.14 -10.24 5.11
CA LYS A 51 7.58 -9.28 4.14
C LYS A 51 6.07 -9.12 4.32
N ILE A 52 5.53 -8.05 3.76
CA ILE A 52 4.09 -7.80 3.68
C ILE A 52 3.60 -7.78 2.24
N ALA A 53 2.29 -7.94 2.06
CA ALA A 53 1.58 -7.53 0.87
C ALA A 53 0.56 -6.45 1.21
N LEU A 54 0.24 -5.61 0.23
CA LEU A 54 -0.87 -4.68 0.31
C LEU A 54 -2.01 -5.17 -0.57
N ARG A 55 -3.24 -5.06 -0.08
CA ARG A 55 -4.45 -5.38 -0.83
C ARG A 55 -5.37 -4.16 -0.85
N GLY A 56 -5.90 -3.80 -2.02
CA GLY A 56 -6.79 -2.66 -2.17
C GLY A 56 -8.00 -2.75 -1.23
N GLY A 57 -8.33 -1.65 -0.55
CA GLY A 57 -9.41 -1.61 0.45
C GLY A 57 -10.79 -1.28 -0.13
N ARG A 58 -10.86 -0.84 -1.38
CA ARG A 58 -12.10 -0.49 -2.07
C ARG A 58 -13.00 -1.72 -2.29
N LEU A 59 -14.28 -1.60 -1.94
CA LEU A 59 -15.27 -2.66 -2.17
C LEU A 59 -15.32 -3.04 -3.65
N GLY A 60 -15.39 -4.35 -3.93
CA GLY A 60 -15.36 -4.91 -5.29
C GLY A 60 -13.97 -4.99 -5.93
N HIS A 61 -12.94 -4.34 -5.38
CA HIS A 61 -11.57 -4.32 -5.93
C HIS A 61 -10.53 -4.65 -4.86
N ARG A 62 -10.59 -5.87 -4.34
CA ARG A 62 -9.67 -6.39 -3.30
C ARG A 62 -8.59 -7.27 -3.92
N GLN A 63 -7.74 -6.67 -4.75
CA GLN A 63 -6.60 -7.35 -5.38
C GLN A 63 -5.29 -6.93 -4.71
N TYR A 64 -4.28 -7.80 -4.77
CA TYR A 64 -2.95 -7.50 -4.26
C TYR A 64 -2.26 -6.47 -5.13
N CYS A 65 -1.58 -5.55 -4.47
CA CYS A 65 -0.77 -4.50 -5.07
C CYS A 65 0.58 -5.07 -5.48
N ALA A 66 0.88 -4.97 -6.76
CA ALA A 66 2.13 -5.38 -7.35
C ALA A 66 2.98 -4.16 -7.68
N ASP A 67 4.29 -4.28 -7.50
CA ASP A 67 5.25 -3.32 -8.01
C ASP A 67 5.49 -3.56 -9.51
N TYR A 68 5.55 -2.45 -10.24
CA TYR A 68 5.85 -2.42 -11.65
C TYR A 68 6.89 -1.34 -11.90
N ARG A 69 7.61 -1.46 -13.02
CA ARG A 69 8.59 -0.44 -13.45
C ARG A 69 8.02 0.99 -13.52
N ARG A 70 6.70 1.14 -13.71
CA ARG A 70 6.01 2.43 -13.84
C ARG A 70 5.13 2.78 -12.65
N GLY A 71 5.31 2.13 -11.50
CA GLY A 71 4.58 2.39 -10.28
C GLY A 71 3.89 1.15 -9.72
N MET A 72 2.85 1.34 -8.92
CA MET A 72 2.15 0.26 -8.23
C MET A 72 0.71 0.13 -8.73
N ALA A 73 0.23 -1.11 -8.85
CA ALA A 73 -1.17 -1.39 -9.16
C ALA A 73 -1.69 -2.61 -8.40
N CYS A 74 -2.90 -2.50 -7.84
CA CYS A 74 -3.63 -3.53 -7.13
C CYS A 74 -4.54 -4.29 -8.09
N ASN A 75 -3.94 -5.16 -8.89
CA ASN A 75 -4.60 -5.94 -9.94
C ASN A 75 -4.14 -7.41 -9.99
N SER A 76 -3.49 -7.89 -8.92
CA SER A 76 -3.02 -9.26 -8.82
C SER A 76 -3.94 -10.08 -7.94
N SER A 77 -4.38 -11.25 -8.43
CA SER A 77 -5.24 -12.17 -7.68
C SER A 77 -4.46 -13.08 -6.74
N ARG A 78 -3.13 -13.12 -6.85
CA ARG A 78 -2.25 -14.02 -6.11
C ARG A 78 -1.00 -13.31 -5.62
N LEU A 79 -0.40 -13.86 -4.56
CA LEU A 79 0.91 -13.42 -4.10
C LEU A 79 2.00 -14.05 -4.96
N GLY A 80 2.86 -13.21 -5.51
CA GLY A 80 4.15 -13.56 -6.12
C GLY A 80 5.20 -12.55 -5.68
N ASP A 81 6.32 -12.49 -6.41
CA ASP A 81 7.46 -11.67 -6.01
C ASP A 81 7.15 -10.17 -6.07
N ARG A 82 6.34 -9.75 -7.04
CA ARG A 82 5.96 -8.33 -7.22
C ARG A 82 4.99 -7.82 -6.17
N GLU A 83 4.25 -8.72 -5.53
CA GLU A 83 3.26 -8.39 -4.51
C GLU A 83 3.86 -8.34 -3.09
N ARG A 84 5.17 -8.59 -2.95
CA ARG A 84 5.89 -8.66 -1.67
C ARG A 84 6.74 -7.42 -1.44
N PHE A 85 6.54 -6.79 -0.29
CA PHE A 85 7.24 -5.59 0.11
C PHE A 85 7.98 -5.76 1.43
N GLU A 86 9.18 -5.20 1.46
CA GLU A 86 9.88 -4.89 2.70
C GLU A 86 9.44 -3.54 3.23
N VAL A 87 9.32 -3.45 4.56
CA VAL A 87 8.94 -2.22 5.26
C VAL A 87 10.16 -1.65 5.96
N GLN A 88 10.59 -0.47 5.51
CA GLN A 88 11.61 0.30 6.21
C GLN A 88 10.92 1.38 7.06
N VAL A 89 11.12 1.32 8.37
CA VAL A 89 10.70 2.40 9.27
C VAL A 89 11.72 3.53 9.17
N LEU A 90 11.24 4.72 8.84
CA LEU A 90 11.98 5.96 8.77
C LEU A 90 11.54 6.83 9.95
N SER A 91 12.17 6.60 11.10
CA SER A 91 11.95 7.43 12.29
C SER A 91 13.06 8.47 12.42
N ARG A 92 12.68 9.71 12.70
CA ARG A 92 13.58 10.79 13.11
C ARG A 92 13.03 11.38 14.40
N GLU A 93 13.92 11.76 15.32
CA GLU A 93 13.54 12.36 16.59
C GLU A 93 12.67 13.60 16.36
N GLY A 94 11.56 13.71 17.09
CA GLY A 94 10.60 14.81 16.96
C GLY A 94 9.73 14.79 15.69
N GLN A 95 9.79 13.76 14.84
CA GLN A 95 9.00 13.66 13.61
C GLN A 95 8.00 12.49 13.63
N PRO A 96 6.87 12.61 12.91
CA PRO A 96 5.98 11.48 12.68
C PRO A 96 6.74 10.30 12.05
N THR A 97 6.43 9.09 12.50
CA THR A 97 6.97 7.88 11.87
C THR A 97 6.49 7.80 10.43
N VAL A 98 7.43 7.72 9.49
CA VAL A 98 7.16 7.45 8.07
C VAL A 98 7.67 6.06 7.75
N VAL A 99 7.01 5.37 6.83
CA VAL A 99 7.48 4.09 6.31
C VAL A 99 7.74 4.20 4.82
N ALA A 100 8.76 3.49 4.35
CA ALA A 100 8.99 3.23 2.95
C ALA A 100 8.71 1.76 2.64
N LEU A 101 8.14 1.52 1.46
CA LEU A 101 7.89 0.19 0.91
C LEU A 101 8.88 -0.05 -0.22
N ARG A 102 9.62 -1.16 -0.15
CA ARG A 102 10.50 -1.61 -1.23
C ARG A 102 9.97 -2.93 -1.78
N GLY A 103 9.79 -3.02 -3.10
CA GLY A 103 9.50 -4.29 -3.77
C GLY A 103 10.62 -5.32 -3.57
N SER A 104 10.31 -6.59 -3.79
CA SER A 104 11.28 -7.68 -3.62
C SER A 104 12.28 -7.79 -4.77
#